data_AF-A0A8S1NKK7-F1
#
_entry.id   AF-A0A8S1NKK7-F1
#
_cell.length_a   1.000
_cell.length_b   1.000
_cell.length_c   1.000
_cell.angle_alpha   90.00
_cell.angle_beta   90.00
_cell.angle_gamma   90.00
#
_symmetry.space_group_name_H-M   'P 1'
#
loop_
_entity.id
_entity.type
_entity.pdbx_description
1 polymer ?
#
loop_
_entity_poly.entity_id
_entity_poly.type
_entity_poly.pdbx_seq_one_letter_code
_entity_poly.pdbx_strand_id
1 'polypeptide(L)'
;MSRNNQGSSISTLVPILQRQCPTGRVTLNDMYIGDMGAKLVADTIKNYPNIGILDLKGNNIGPNGFTEIFQALKTNISLRTLTLQWNQLCANNNLKALELLYQVMSINKSITHIDIQNNRLNTTCAGLIANIIRNNPQLRTLDLRWNELGNQGVRLLIPAAAANGYILSIEIQGNGATEDSIRELNSILKQNKDNVNLAGMQDPGRNQGRYQPGQRQPLKEMAQHLEEERRAVAKHLEKLIERERALGLQLKEEYEEKTLQWRQKLLGNQAKQDQLERNAGELQNHKNILKNEIQKWDNNIKQLQQQRSFTTKSLEERYQETEKNIRDLEKKQQDELAEQQRGHFFNLREIDNEWGKKCDQMMDENRQLDDHIQIQSQQCNKIKDDIAKFNSTTQIQTMEVIEKVKKLVLEEFKEKLNQMEKQVEKIDQDRLKIVRDSQQSILEAQKDLKQITEQYSDMLKDKVRLELENRNLSVDNYQLEQFSSTVTQDLTYRKDLEKKVLDQLTKIKEKEFKINNYEFEQMNKINNNFKNDTIYHTKFKEDSRHREEALDKTLRESDIENHKLAKDINKLTDLLSAKTIKAVLSTFQEHKVF
;
A
#
# COMPACT_ATOMS: atom_id res chain seq x y z
N MET A 1 -0.43 26.32 17.78
CA MET A 1 0.17 26.40 19.14
C MET A 1 -0.67 25.54 20.07
N SER A 2 -0.08 24.53 20.71
CA SER A 2 -0.76 23.73 21.76
C SER A 2 0.11 23.75 23.00
N ARG A 3 -0.45 24.16 24.15
CA ARG A 3 0.24 24.11 25.44
C ARG A 3 -0.50 23.15 26.36
N ASN A 4 0.02 21.93 26.40
CA ASN A 4 -0.03 20.95 27.49
C ASN A 4 -1.31 20.95 28.33
N ASN A 5 -2.25 20.10 27.94
CA ASN A 5 -3.48 19.78 28.67
C ASN A 5 -3.19 18.90 29.92
N GLN A 6 -2.25 19.33 30.77
CA GLN A 6 -1.96 18.70 32.06
C GLN A 6 -2.90 19.29 33.12
N GLY A 7 -4.07 18.67 33.31
CA GLY A 7 -4.85 18.88 34.53
C GLY A 7 -3.99 18.51 35.74
N SER A 8 -4.07 19.28 36.83
CA SER A 8 -3.18 19.08 37.98
C SER A 8 -3.33 17.66 38.51
N SER A 9 -2.22 16.91 38.55
CA SER A 9 -2.23 15.48 38.86
C SER A 9 -2.96 15.21 40.18
N ILE A 10 -3.72 14.11 40.23
CA ILE A 10 -4.46 13.68 41.43
C ILE A 10 -3.51 13.54 42.64
N SER A 11 -2.24 13.20 42.38
CA SER A 11 -1.15 13.18 43.37
C SER A 11 -0.89 14.54 44.06
N THR A 12 -1.05 15.66 43.36
CA THR A 12 -0.91 17.03 43.90
C THR A 12 -2.11 17.45 44.74
N LEU A 13 -3.30 16.90 44.45
CA LEU A 13 -4.56 17.29 45.09
C LEU A 13 -4.71 16.71 46.50
N VAL A 14 -4.27 15.46 46.73
CA VAL A 14 -4.39 14.77 48.03
C VAL A 14 -3.67 15.54 49.18
N PRO A 15 -2.40 15.98 49.06
CA PRO A 15 -1.72 16.70 50.15
C PRO A 15 -2.34 18.06 50.47
N ILE A 16 -2.88 18.75 49.45
CA ILE A 16 -3.54 20.05 49.63
C ILE A 16 -4.84 19.87 50.42
N LEU A 17 -5.65 18.87 50.06
CA LEU A 17 -6.87 18.50 50.79
C LEU A 17 -6.57 18.07 52.23
N GLN A 18 -5.59 17.19 52.45
CA GLN A 18 -5.17 16.76 53.80
C GLN A 18 -4.77 17.95 54.70
N ARG A 19 -4.09 18.95 54.14
CA ARG A 19 -3.70 20.17 54.87
C ARG A 19 -4.86 21.14 55.10
N GLN A 20 -5.77 21.29 54.14
CA GLN A 20 -6.85 22.29 54.19
C GLN A 20 -8.07 21.82 55.00
N CYS A 21 -8.54 20.59 54.84
CA CYS A 21 -9.80 20.14 55.43
C CYS A 21 -9.90 20.26 56.97
N PRO A 22 -8.84 20.02 57.77
CA PRO A 22 -8.86 20.27 59.21
C PRO A 22 -9.14 21.74 59.58
N THR A 23 -8.81 22.70 58.71
CA THR A 23 -9.04 24.15 58.96
C THR A 23 -10.49 24.58 58.76
N GLY A 24 -11.35 23.70 58.24
CA GLY A 24 -12.73 24.03 57.88
C GLY A 24 -12.87 24.87 56.58
N ARG A 25 -11.76 25.23 55.91
CA ARG A 25 -11.78 25.91 54.62
C ARG A 25 -10.98 25.14 53.57
N VAL A 26 -11.64 24.80 52.46
CA VAL A 26 -11.02 24.23 51.26
C VAL A 26 -11.06 25.27 50.14
N THR A 27 -9.94 25.44 49.43
CA THR A 27 -9.78 26.45 48.37
C THR A 27 -8.78 25.90 47.36
N LEU A 28 -9.27 25.55 46.16
CA LEU A 28 -8.56 24.78 45.13
C LEU A 28 -8.58 25.49 43.77
N ASN A 29 -8.40 26.81 43.78
CA ASN A 29 -8.80 27.66 42.67
C ASN A 29 -7.88 27.50 41.45
N ASP A 30 -8.48 27.45 40.27
CA ASP A 30 -7.82 27.41 38.96
C ASP A 30 -6.85 26.20 38.78
N MET A 31 -7.14 25.10 39.49
CA MET A 31 -6.30 23.88 39.52
C MET A 31 -6.63 22.83 38.43
N TYR A 32 -7.64 23.05 37.58
CA TYR A 32 -8.04 22.14 36.50
C TYR A 32 -8.30 20.67 36.94
N ILE A 33 -8.87 20.46 38.14
CA ILE A 33 -9.02 19.11 38.70
C ILE A 33 -10.07 18.23 37.98
N GLY A 34 -11.01 18.84 37.24
CA GLY A 34 -12.04 18.16 36.46
C GLY A 34 -12.96 17.24 37.28
N ASP A 35 -13.74 16.40 36.58
CA ASP A 35 -14.71 15.49 37.22
C ASP A 35 -14.05 14.43 38.13
N MET A 36 -12.84 13.96 37.76
CA MET A 36 -12.09 12.99 38.56
C MET A 36 -11.59 13.58 39.89
N GLY A 37 -11.06 14.81 39.87
CA GLY A 37 -10.67 15.51 41.09
C GLY A 37 -11.88 15.98 41.90
N ALA A 38 -12.98 16.37 41.26
CA ALA A 38 -14.24 16.67 41.93
C ALA A 38 -14.77 15.47 42.73
N LYS A 39 -14.63 14.24 42.22
CA LYS A 39 -14.94 13.03 43.00
C LYS A 39 -14.05 12.87 44.24
N LEU A 40 -12.74 13.10 44.13
CA LEU A 40 -11.84 13.06 45.28
C LEU A 40 -12.19 14.13 46.33
N VAL A 41 -12.56 15.33 45.88
CA VAL A 41 -13.08 16.40 46.74
C VAL A 41 -14.38 15.95 47.43
N ALA A 42 -15.32 15.33 46.70
CA ALA A 42 -16.56 14.80 47.26
C ALA A 42 -16.32 13.70 48.31
N ASP A 43 -15.44 12.74 48.05
CA ASP A 43 -15.06 11.71 49.02
C ASP A 43 -14.34 12.31 50.25
N THR A 44 -13.61 13.41 50.08
CA THR A 44 -13.02 14.15 51.19
C THR A 44 -14.07 14.90 52.01
N ILE A 45 -15.06 15.54 51.39
CA ILE A 45 -16.16 16.25 52.07
C ILE A 45 -16.97 15.32 52.99
N LYS A 46 -17.14 14.04 52.60
CA LYS A 46 -17.80 13.01 53.43
C LYS A 46 -17.05 12.74 54.74
N ASN A 47 -15.72 12.82 54.71
CA ASN A 47 -14.83 12.53 55.84
C ASN A 47 -14.55 13.74 56.75
N TYR A 48 -14.75 14.96 56.24
CA TYR A 48 -14.48 16.22 56.96
C TYR A 48 -15.77 17.06 57.11
N PRO A 49 -16.67 16.69 58.05
CA PRO A 49 -17.95 17.36 58.24
C PRO A 49 -17.83 18.78 58.81
N ASN A 50 -16.62 19.23 59.18
CA ASN A 50 -16.27 20.55 59.69
C ASN A 50 -16.05 21.60 58.57
N ILE A 51 -16.04 21.23 57.29
CA ILE A 51 -15.81 22.18 56.19
C ILE A 51 -16.96 23.18 56.10
N GLY A 52 -16.67 24.44 56.44
CA GLY A 52 -17.57 25.59 56.41
C GLY A 52 -17.47 26.42 55.13
N ILE A 53 -16.34 26.40 54.43
CA ILE A 53 -16.12 27.10 53.16
C ILE A 53 -15.48 26.15 52.15
N LEU A 54 -16.06 26.07 50.95
CA LEU A 54 -15.57 25.29 49.82
C LEU A 54 -15.50 26.19 48.58
N ASP A 55 -14.27 26.46 48.12
CA ASP A 55 -14.00 27.22 46.89
C ASP A 55 -13.31 26.33 45.86
N LEU A 56 -13.98 26.17 44.72
CA LEU A 56 -13.63 25.32 43.59
C LEU A 56 -13.62 26.13 42.27
N LYS A 57 -13.37 27.44 42.34
CA LYS A 57 -13.21 28.31 41.16
C LYS A 57 -12.35 27.68 40.06
N GLY A 58 -12.76 27.83 38.79
CA GLY A 58 -11.87 27.65 37.63
C GLY A 58 -11.37 26.22 37.38
N ASN A 59 -12.05 25.20 37.92
CA ASN A 59 -11.56 23.83 37.97
C ASN A 59 -11.94 22.94 36.78
N ASN A 60 -12.68 23.47 35.80
CA ASN A 60 -13.20 22.74 34.66
C ASN A 60 -14.07 21.52 35.06
N ILE A 61 -14.80 21.63 36.18
CA ILE A 61 -15.71 20.59 36.68
C ILE A 61 -17.00 20.60 35.86
N GLY A 62 -17.43 19.42 35.40
CA GLY A 62 -18.67 19.21 34.66
C GLY A 62 -19.81 18.67 35.52
N PRO A 63 -20.96 18.36 34.88
CA PRO A 63 -22.16 17.91 35.60
C PRO A 63 -21.97 16.59 36.38
N ASN A 64 -21.02 15.73 35.99
CA ASN A 64 -20.74 14.48 36.69
C ASN A 64 -19.89 14.72 37.95
N GLY A 65 -18.86 15.58 37.89
CA GLY A 65 -18.09 15.97 39.07
C GLY A 65 -18.95 16.72 40.10
N PHE A 66 -19.83 17.59 39.63
CA PHE A 66 -20.81 18.25 40.51
C PHE A 66 -21.86 17.30 41.09
N THR A 67 -22.28 16.27 40.34
CA THR A 67 -23.14 15.19 40.86
C THR A 67 -22.52 14.53 42.11
N GLU A 68 -21.22 14.21 42.09
CA GLU A 68 -20.51 13.66 43.24
C GLU A 68 -20.41 14.67 44.40
N ILE A 69 -20.00 15.92 44.13
CA ILE A 69 -19.87 16.97 45.16
C ILE A 69 -21.21 17.22 45.87
N PHE A 70 -22.31 17.38 45.13
CA PHE A 70 -23.62 17.61 45.74
C PHE A 70 -24.11 16.37 46.50
N GLN A 71 -23.84 15.16 46.01
CA GLN A 71 -24.17 13.93 46.75
C GLN A 71 -23.41 13.85 48.08
N ALA A 72 -22.17 14.36 48.18
CA ALA A 72 -21.43 14.50 49.43
C ALA A 72 -21.99 15.62 50.35
N LEU A 73 -22.47 16.73 49.78
CA LEU A 73 -23.06 17.84 50.55
C LEU A 73 -24.45 17.53 51.15
N LYS A 74 -25.04 16.37 50.85
CA LYS A 74 -26.24 15.88 51.55
C LYS A 74 -26.01 15.56 53.03
N THR A 75 -24.78 15.22 53.43
CA THR A 75 -24.43 14.88 54.83
C THR A 75 -23.61 15.96 55.54
N ASN A 76 -23.07 16.95 54.82
CA ASN A 76 -22.31 18.04 55.43
C ASN A 76 -23.25 19.14 56.01
N ILE A 77 -23.17 19.36 57.32
CA ILE A 77 -23.98 20.34 58.07
C ILE A 77 -23.21 21.62 58.47
N SER A 78 -21.95 21.74 58.05
CA SER A 78 -21.09 22.88 58.36
C SER A 78 -21.03 23.89 57.21
N LEU A 79 -21.11 23.45 55.95
CA LEU A 79 -20.85 24.31 54.80
C LEU A 79 -21.80 25.52 54.77
N ARG A 80 -21.24 26.71 54.88
CA ARG A 80 -21.93 28.01 54.80
C ARG A 80 -21.76 28.66 53.43
N THR A 81 -20.57 28.52 52.82
CA THR A 81 -20.22 29.15 51.54
C THR A 81 -19.73 28.12 50.52
N LEU A 82 -20.34 28.14 49.34
CA LEU A 82 -20.07 27.24 48.23
C LEU A 82 -19.76 28.05 46.96
N THR A 83 -18.48 28.12 46.58
CA THR A 83 -18.02 28.89 45.42
C THR A 83 -17.58 27.96 44.31
N LEU A 84 -18.32 27.98 43.20
CA LEU A 84 -18.17 27.07 42.06
C LEU A 84 -17.95 27.81 40.74
N GLN A 85 -17.65 29.11 40.78
CA GLN A 85 -17.54 29.98 39.61
C GLN A 85 -16.55 29.47 38.56
N TRP A 86 -16.78 29.77 37.27
CA TRP A 86 -15.90 29.37 36.16
C TRP A 86 -15.75 27.84 36.02
N ASN A 87 -16.88 27.13 36.02
CA ASN A 87 -16.97 25.69 35.79
C ASN A 87 -18.08 25.38 34.75
N GLN A 88 -18.59 24.15 34.68
CA GLN A 88 -19.49 23.67 33.62
C GLN A 88 -20.77 23.00 34.16
N LEU A 89 -21.38 23.55 35.22
CA LEU A 89 -22.50 22.94 35.97
C LEU A 89 -23.72 22.52 35.13
N CYS A 90 -24.16 23.32 34.15
CA CYS A 90 -25.30 22.97 33.27
C CYS A 90 -24.87 22.61 31.84
N ALA A 91 -23.61 22.19 31.62
CA ALA A 91 -23.09 21.87 30.29
C ALA A 91 -23.88 20.75 29.59
N ASN A 92 -23.96 20.86 28.27
CA ASN A 92 -24.72 19.96 27.38
C ASN A 92 -26.20 19.81 27.81
N ASN A 93 -26.78 20.83 28.44
CA ASN A 93 -28.13 20.85 29.01
C ASN A 93 -28.38 19.75 30.07
N ASN A 94 -27.34 19.24 30.73
CA ASN A 94 -27.46 18.20 31.74
C ASN A 94 -27.91 18.78 33.09
N LEU A 95 -29.22 18.71 33.36
CA LEU A 95 -29.84 19.24 34.58
C LEU A 95 -29.54 18.43 35.85
N LYS A 96 -29.04 17.19 35.75
CA LYS A 96 -28.88 16.23 36.87
C LYS A 96 -28.12 16.82 38.07
N ALA A 97 -27.10 17.63 37.81
CA ALA A 97 -26.33 18.29 38.86
C ALA A 97 -27.16 19.36 39.61
N LEU A 98 -27.97 20.14 38.90
CA LEU A 98 -28.87 21.13 39.50
C LEU A 98 -30.06 20.47 40.23
N GLU A 99 -30.57 19.35 39.72
CA GLU A 99 -31.58 18.53 40.42
C GLU A 99 -31.03 18.00 41.75
N LEU A 100 -29.76 17.57 41.79
CA LEU A 100 -29.08 17.17 43.02
C LEU A 100 -28.81 18.36 43.94
N LEU A 101 -28.40 19.53 43.41
CA LEU A 101 -28.28 20.75 44.21
C LEU A 101 -29.63 21.16 44.83
N TYR A 102 -30.74 21.01 44.10
CA TYR A 102 -32.09 21.22 44.62
C TYR A 102 -32.46 20.23 45.74
N GLN A 103 -32.13 18.94 45.59
CA GLN A 103 -32.28 17.94 46.66
C GLN A 103 -31.40 18.23 47.88
N VAL A 104 -30.18 18.73 47.68
CA VAL A 104 -29.30 19.18 48.77
C VAL A 104 -29.96 20.36 49.46
N MET A 105 -30.37 21.40 48.73
CA MET A 105 -30.88 22.64 49.31
C MET A 105 -32.26 22.51 49.97
N SER A 106 -33.07 21.50 49.64
CA SER A 106 -34.31 21.24 50.40
C SER A 106 -34.03 20.63 51.78
N ILE A 107 -32.91 19.89 51.95
CA ILE A 107 -32.52 19.22 53.20
C ILE A 107 -31.54 20.07 54.01
N ASN A 108 -30.45 20.52 53.38
CA ASN A 108 -29.34 21.25 53.98
C ASN A 108 -29.80 22.61 54.53
N LYS A 109 -29.49 22.87 55.80
CA LYS A 109 -29.82 24.12 56.52
C LYS A 109 -28.60 24.96 56.88
N SER A 110 -27.43 24.64 56.31
CA SER A 110 -26.17 25.35 56.57
C SER A 110 -25.76 26.28 55.44
N ILE A 111 -26.01 25.92 54.19
CA ILE A 111 -25.55 26.72 53.04
C ILE A 111 -26.35 28.03 52.98
N THR A 112 -25.62 29.15 53.09
CA THR A 112 -26.15 30.52 53.11
C THR A 112 -25.69 31.33 51.89
N HIS A 113 -24.54 30.99 51.31
CA HIS A 113 -23.96 31.68 50.17
C HIS A 113 -23.61 30.66 49.07
N ILE A 114 -24.17 30.82 47.87
CA ILE A 114 -23.80 30.05 46.67
C ILE A 114 -23.30 31.00 45.60
N ASP A 115 -22.17 30.66 44.98
CA ASP A 115 -21.68 31.29 43.76
C ASP A 115 -21.55 30.25 42.64
N ILE A 116 -22.38 30.41 41.60
CA ILE A 116 -22.39 29.64 40.35
C ILE A 116 -22.29 30.59 39.14
N GLN A 117 -21.51 31.67 39.28
CA GLN A 117 -21.12 32.55 38.19
C GLN A 117 -20.40 31.77 37.07
N ASN A 118 -20.67 32.12 35.80
CA ASN A 118 -20.09 31.50 34.61
C ASN A 118 -19.99 29.96 34.69
N ASN A 119 -21.16 29.32 34.63
CA ASN A 119 -21.35 27.87 34.80
C ASN A 119 -22.22 27.23 33.70
N ARG A 120 -22.39 27.95 32.58
CA ARG A 120 -23.23 27.59 31.43
C ARG A 120 -24.70 27.35 31.78
N LEU A 121 -25.21 28.03 32.81
CA LEU A 121 -26.63 27.95 33.19
C LEU A 121 -27.48 28.66 32.13
N ASN A 122 -28.41 27.97 31.49
CA ASN A 122 -29.32 28.56 30.48
C ASN A 122 -30.79 28.59 30.95
N THR A 123 -31.70 29.08 30.11
CA THR A 123 -33.13 29.21 30.39
C THR A 123 -33.78 27.94 30.97
N THR A 124 -33.34 26.74 30.57
CA THR A 124 -33.88 25.47 31.12
C THR A 124 -33.45 25.23 32.57
N CYS A 125 -32.22 25.62 32.91
CA CYS A 125 -31.64 25.56 34.25
C CYS A 125 -32.37 26.52 35.23
N ALA A 126 -32.98 27.60 34.72
CA ALA A 126 -33.62 28.66 35.52
C ALA A 126 -34.78 28.18 36.40
N GLY A 127 -35.59 27.20 35.94
CA GLY A 127 -36.71 26.67 36.72
C GLY A 127 -36.26 25.92 37.99
N LEU A 128 -35.15 25.19 37.91
CA LEU A 128 -34.54 24.54 39.08
C LEU A 128 -33.95 25.57 40.04
N ILE A 129 -33.33 26.64 39.53
CA ILE A 129 -32.78 27.74 40.34
C ILE A 129 -33.91 28.48 41.08
N ALA A 130 -35.04 28.75 40.42
CA ALA A 130 -36.24 29.30 41.05
C ALA A 130 -36.77 28.40 42.18
N ASN A 131 -36.73 27.07 42.01
CA ASN A 131 -37.13 26.13 43.07
C ASN A 131 -36.12 26.05 44.22
N ILE A 132 -34.81 26.18 43.95
CA ILE A 132 -33.76 26.30 44.97
C ILE A 132 -33.99 27.54 45.84
N ILE A 133 -34.25 28.70 45.20
CA ILE A 133 -34.57 29.94 45.91
C ILE A 133 -35.84 29.77 46.75
N ARG A 134 -36.95 29.31 46.14
CA ARG A 134 -38.25 29.21 46.82
C ARG A 134 -38.23 28.30 48.05
N ASN A 135 -37.51 27.17 47.98
CA ASN A 135 -37.63 26.10 48.96
C ASN A 135 -36.47 26.04 49.99
N ASN A 136 -35.53 27.00 49.98
CA ASN A 136 -34.47 27.11 50.99
C ASN A 136 -34.51 28.45 51.75
N PRO A 137 -34.94 28.48 53.02
CA PRO A 137 -35.00 29.70 53.85
C PRO A 137 -33.65 30.09 54.49
N GLN A 138 -32.56 29.39 54.20
CA GLN A 138 -31.21 29.64 54.73
C GLN A 138 -30.29 30.32 53.72
N LEU A 139 -30.56 30.19 52.41
CA LEU A 139 -29.87 30.94 51.36
C LEU A 139 -30.09 32.45 51.57
N ARG A 140 -28.99 33.21 51.57
CA ARG A 140 -28.94 34.68 51.74
C ARG A 140 -28.42 35.35 50.47
N THR A 141 -27.43 34.75 49.80
CA THR A 141 -26.87 35.26 48.54
C THR A 141 -26.76 34.16 47.49
N LEU A 142 -27.06 34.50 46.24
CA LEU A 142 -26.89 33.62 45.08
C LEU A 142 -26.26 34.38 43.92
N ASP A 143 -25.04 34.03 43.53
CA ASP A 143 -24.40 34.59 42.33
C ASP A 143 -24.70 33.74 41.09
N LEU A 144 -25.33 34.35 40.10
CA LEU A 144 -25.70 33.78 38.81
C LEU A 144 -25.00 34.51 37.65
N ARG A 145 -24.07 35.43 37.90
CA ARG A 145 -23.49 36.34 36.89
C ARG A 145 -22.84 35.59 35.72
N TRP A 146 -22.85 36.23 34.55
CA TRP A 146 -22.21 35.73 33.32
C TRP A 146 -22.65 34.30 32.93
N ASN A 147 -23.97 34.06 33.01
CA ASN A 147 -24.63 32.86 32.51
C ASN A 147 -25.63 33.23 31.39
N GLU A 148 -26.39 32.25 30.90
CA GLU A 148 -27.24 32.36 29.70
C GLU A 148 -28.75 32.19 30.04
N LEU A 149 -29.17 32.56 31.25
CA LEU A 149 -30.56 32.33 31.73
C LEU A 149 -31.63 33.04 30.88
N GLY A 150 -31.26 34.13 30.20
CA GLY A 150 -32.15 34.97 29.40
C GLY A 150 -33.20 35.72 30.23
N ASN A 151 -33.88 36.68 29.60
CA ASN A 151 -34.96 37.42 30.24
C ASN A 151 -36.09 36.49 30.75
N GLN A 152 -36.43 35.45 29.98
CA GLN A 152 -37.44 34.46 30.40
C GLN A 152 -37.01 33.72 31.68
N GLY A 153 -35.77 33.26 31.78
CA GLY A 153 -35.27 32.58 32.97
C GLY A 153 -35.21 33.51 34.19
N VAL A 154 -34.77 34.75 34.01
CA VAL A 154 -34.76 35.74 35.11
C VAL A 154 -36.16 36.07 35.60
N ARG A 155 -37.17 36.16 34.73
CA ARG A 155 -38.57 36.36 35.19
C ARG A 155 -39.16 35.18 35.96
N LEU A 156 -38.56 33.98 35.93
CA LEU A 156 -38.91 32.87 36.84
C LEU A 156 -38.31 33.05 38.24
N LEU A 157 -37.20 33.78 38.38
CA LEU A 157 -36.56 34.04 39.68
C LEU A 157 -37.35 35.07 40.51
N ILE A 158 -38.00 36.02 39.86
CA ILE A 158 -38.80 37.09 40.47
C ILE A 158 -39.86 36.56 41.46
N PRO A 159 -40.82 35.69 41.05
CA PRO A 159 -41.81 35.14 41.98
C PRO A 159 -41.22 34.13 42.99
N ALA A 160 -40.02 33.59 42.74
CA ALA A 160 -39.31 32.75 43.71
C ALA A 160 -38.64 33.58 44.82
N ALA A 161 -38.05 34.72 44.47
CA ALA A 161 -37.48 35.67 45.43
C ALA A 161 -38.56 36.34 46.29
N ALA A 162 -39.74 36.63 45.72
CA ALA A 162 -40.88 37.14 46.47
C ALA A 162 -41.48 36.10 47.44
N ALA A 163 -41.42 34.81 47.09
CA ALA A 163 -41.84 33.73 47.97
C ALA A 163 -40.82 33.40 49.07
N ASN A 164 -39.54 33.72 48.88
CA ASN A 164 -38.50 33.54 49.89
C ASN A 164 -38.11 34.89 50.52
N GLY A 165 -38.80 35.27 51.61
CA GLY A 165 -38.49 36.49 52.38
C GLY A 165 -37.09 36.55 53.01
N TYR A 166 -36.27 35.49 52.89
CA TYR A 166 -34.92 35.40 53.45
C TYR A 166 -33.78 35.61 52.42
N ILE A 167 -34.06 35.61 51.11
CA ILE A 167 -33.02 35.86 50.10
C ILE A 167 -32.74 37.36 49.98
N LEU A 168 -31.47 37.77 50.11
CA LEU A 168 -31.04 39.17 50.21
C LEU A 168 -30.27 39.67 48.99
N SER A 169 -29.60 38.78 48.24
CA SER A 169 -28.92 39.13 46.98
C SER A 169 -29.08 37.98 45.98
N ILE A 170 -29.39 38.34 44.74
CA ILE A 170 -29.30 37.45 43.58
C ILE A 170 -28.62 38.25 42.47
N GLU A 171 -27.34 38.00 42.22
CA GLU A 171 -26.55 38.74 41.24
C GLU A 171 -26.72 38.13 39.85
N ILE A 172 -27.32 38.86 38.91
CA ILE A 172 -27.75 38.35 37.59
C ILE A 172 -27.10 39.07 36.39
N GLN A 173 -26.12 39.95 36.63
CA GLN A 173 -25.45 40.75 35.61
C GLN A 173 -24.86 39.84 34.50
N GLY A 174 -25.11 40.19 33.24
CA GLY A 174 -24.65 39.42 32.08
C GLY A 174 -25.55 38.25 31.65
N ASN A 175 -26.76 38.08 32.20
CA ASN A 175 -27.69 36.98 31.84
C ASN A 175 -28.63 37.23 30.65
N GLY A 176 -28.50 38.34 29.91
CA GLY A 176 -29.45 38.68 28.82
C GLY A 176 -30.87 39.00 29.33
N ALA A 177 -30.97 39.55 30.54
CA ALA A 177 -32.22 40.03 31.15
C ALA A 177 -32.49 41.49 30.78
N THR A 178 -33.77 41.90 30.70
CA THR A 178 -34.11 43.32 30.47
C THR A 178 -33.95 44.14 31.74
N GLU A 179 -33.71 45.44 31.60
CA GLU A 179 -33.63 46.36 32.76
C GLU A 179 -34.86 46.26 33.66
N ASP A 180 -36.06 46.12 33.10
CA ASP A 180 -37.30 46.02 33.89
C ASP A 180 -37.30 44.79 34.79
N SER A 181 -36.88 43.62 34.29
CA SER A 181 -36.78 42.39 35.10
C SER A 181 -35.71 42.49 36.19
N ILE A 182 -34.61 43.21 35.92
CA ILE A 182 -33.55 43.50 36.90
C ILE A 182 -34.06 44.47 37.97
N ARG A 183 -34.82 45.51 37.59
CA ARG A 183 -35.46 46.47 38.50
C ARG A 183 -36.53 45.80 39.37
N GLU A 184 -37.38 44.96 38.77
CA GLU A 184 -38.43 44.18 39.43
C GLU A 184 -37.82 43.24 40.49
N LEU A 185 -36.78 42.46 40.13
CA LEU A 185 -36.06 41.59 41.06
C LEU A 185 -35.38 42.37 42.20
N ASN A 186 -34.68 43.47 41.90
CA ASN A 186 -33.99 44.29 42.89
C ASN A 186 -34.97 44.97 43.88
N SER A 187 -36.17 45.31 43.44
CA SER A 187 -37.23 45.84 44.32
C SER A 187 -37.63 44.82 45.38
N ILE A 188 -37.85 43.57 44.98
CA ILE A 188 -38.18 42.45 45.89
C ILE A 188 -37.01 42.16 46.85
N LEU A 189 -35.78 42.09 46.34
CA LEU A 189 -34.59 41.87 47.18
C LEU A 189 -34.35 43.02 48.19
N LYS A 190 -34.76 44.24 47.85
CA LYS A 190 -34.78 45.36 48.80
C LYS A 190 -35.87 45.16 49.87
N GLN A 191 -37.10 44.81 49.48
CA GLN A 191 -38.18 44.53 50.43
C GLN A 191 -37.79 43.42 51.43
N ASN A 192 -37.11 42.36 50.98
CA ASN A 192 -36.60 41.31 51.86
C ASN A 192 -35.59 41.85 52.89
N LYS A 193 -34.64 42.72 52.49
CA LYS A 193 -33.72 43.38 53.43
C LYS A 193 -34.45 44.27 54.43
N ASP A 194 -35.38 45.09 53.93
CA ASP A 194 -36.13 46.04 54.76
C ASP A 194 -37.01 45.29 55.79
N ASN A 195 -37.65 44.18 55.40
CA ASN A 195 -38.41 43.31 56.30
C ASN A 195 -37.55 42.66 57.40
N VAL A 196 -36.34 42.20 57.06
CA VAL A 196 -35.38 41.64 58.04
C VAL A 196 -34.93 42.71 59.04
N ASN A 197 -34.81 43.98 58.63
CA ASN A 197 -34.48 45.09 59.51
C ASN A 197 -35.66 45.53 60.40
N LEU A 198 -36.89 45.54 59.87
CA LEU A 198 -38.09 46.01 60.58
C LEU A 198 -38.54 45.09 61.73
N ALA A 199 -38.17 43.80 61.69
CA ALA A 199 -38.48 42.83 62.74
C ALA A 199 -37.85 43.14 64.12
N GLY A 200 -37.00 44.17 64.22
CA GLY A 200 -36.33 44.58 65.46
C GLY A 200 -37.03 45.64 66.32
N MET A 201 -38.19 46.20 65.92
CA MET A 201 -38.80 47.36 66.62
C MET A 201 -40.35 47.40 66.60
N GLN A 202 -41.00 47.09 67.73
CA GLN A 202 -42.31 47.67 68.15
C GLN A 202 -42.78 47.24 69.55
N ASP A 203 -43.40 48.17 70.30
CA ASP A 203 -44.16 47.97 71.56
C ASP A 203 -45.18 49.14 71.76
N PRO A 204 -46.45 48.97 72.22
CA PRO A 204 -47.50 50.02 72.11
C PRO A 204 -48.27 50.43 73.41
N GLY A 205 -48.81 51.66 73.49
CA GLY A 205 -49.91 51.94 74.46
C GLY A 205 -50.47 53.38 74.66
N ARG A 206 -51.83 53.45 74.79
CA ARG A 206 -52.69 54.49 75.47
C ARG A 206 -52.87 55.86 74.75
N ASN A 207 -53.87 56.73 75.03
CA ASN A 207 -54.92 56.81 76.10
C ASN A 207 -56.25 57.57 75.69
N GLN A 208 -57.16 57.88 76.65
CA GLN A 208 -58.52 58.51 76.48
C GLN A 208 -58.75 59.86 77.23
N GLY A 209 -59.98 60.46 77.20
CA GLY A 209 -60.38 61.73 77.89
C GLY A 209 -61.89 61.86 78.30
N ARG A 210 -62.28 62.94 79.04
CA ARG A 210 -63.60 63.15 79.77
C ARG A 210 -64.00 64.64 79.99
N TYR A 211 -65.26 64.97 80.38
CA TYR A 211 -65.78 66.33 80.75
C TYR A 211 -67.03 66.36 81.70
N GLN A 212 -67.46 67.54 82.24
CA GLN A 212 -68.64 67.79 83.13
C GLN A 212 -69.28 69.24 83.03
N PRO A 213 -70.52 69.53 83.55
CA PRO A 213 -71.27 70.81 83.35
C PRO A 213 -72.02 71.47 84.57
N GLY A 214 -72.75 72.59 84.34
CA GLY A 214 -73.68 73.33 85.28
C GLY A 214 -74.23 74.65 84.67
N GLN A 215 -75.16 75.49 85.20
CA GLN A 215 -76.22 75.51 86.26
C GLN A 215 -77.25 76.67 85.99
N ARG A 216 -78.24 76.99 86.87
CA ARG A 216 -79.30 78.05 86.75
C ARG A 216 -79.93 78.48 88.11
N GLN A 217 -80.58 79.66 88.24
CA GLN A 217 -81.51 80.03 89.35
C GLN A 217 -82.67 81.03 88.96
N PRO A 218 -83.79 81.11 89.75
CA PRO A 218 -85.07 81.84 89.46
C PRO A 218 -85.12 83.31 89.95
N LEU A 219 -86.09 84.22 89.69
CA LEU A 219 -87.53 84.23 89.29
C LEU A 219 -88.55 84.19 90.49
N LYS A 220 -89.55 85.12 90.56
CA LYS A 220 -90.54 85.20 91.68
C LYS A 220 -91.97 85.78 91.39
N GLU A 221 -92.55 85.63 90.20
CA GLU A 221 -93.94 86.08 89.90
C GLU A 221 -94.98 84.95 90.09
N MET A 222 -94.90 84.26 91.23
CA MET A 222 -95.29 82.84 91.33
C MET A 222 -96.74 82.55 91.76
N ALA A 223 -97.60 83.57 91.95
CA ALA A 223 -98.92 83.38 92.57
C ALA A 223 -100.08 83.16 91.59
N GLN A 224 -100.19 84.00 90.54
CA GLN A 224 -101.22 83.85 89.51
C GLN A 224 -100.84 82.81 88.45
N HIS A 225 -99.53 82.62 88.22
CA HIS A 225 -99.01 81.61 87.29
C HIS A 225 -99.43 80.18 87.68
N LEU A 226 -99.65 79.88 88.97
CA LEU A 226 -99.87 78.51 89.48
C LEU A 226 -101.13 77.80 88.96
N GLU A 227 -102.26 78.48 88.77
CA GLU A 227 -103.51 77.81 88.34
C GLU A 227 -103.59 77.70 86.80
N GLU A 228 -103.00 78.65 86.08
CA GLU A 228 -102.73 78.50 84.64
C GLU A 228 -101.68 77.43 84.38
N GLU A 229 -100.62 77.35 85.21
CA GLU A 229 -99.68 76.23 85.25
C GLU A 229 -100.39 74.92 85.50
N ARG A 230 -101.33 74.80 86.45
CA ARG A 230 -102.03 73.51 86.67
C ARG A 230 -102.77 73.02 85.42
N ARG A 231 -103.43 73.92 84.66
CA ARG A 231 -104.04 73.55 83.36
C ARG A 231 -103.01 73.32 82.25
N ALA A 232 -101.96 74.12 82.18
CA ALA A 232 -100.89 73.98 81.20
C ALA A 232 -100.10 72.67 81.43
N VAL A 233 -99.78 72.35 82.68
CA VAL A 233 -99.13 71.12 83.15
C VAL A 233 -100.01 69.91 82.91
N ALA A 234 -101.32 69.95 83.19
CA ALA A 234 -102.21 68.84 82.83
C ALA A 234 -102.18 68.56 81.31
N LYS A 235 -102.33 69.60 80.49
CA LYS A 235 -102.27 69.50 79.02
C LYS A 235 -100.86 69.20 78.48
N HIS A 236 -99.81 69.50 79.24
CA HIS A 236 -98.43 69.18 78.92
C HIS A 236 -98.10 67.72 79.28
N LEU A 237 -98.59 67.22 80.42
CA LEU A 237 -98.51 65.82 80.84
C LEU A 237 -99.26 64.91 79.86
N GLU A 238 -100.45 65.31 79.42
CA GLU A 238 -101.20 64.60 78.38
C GLU A 238 -100.39 64.52 77.08
N LYS A 239 -99.83 65.65 76.60
CA LYS A 239 -98.91 65.69 75.46
C LYS A 239 -97.58 64.93 75.68
N LEU A 240 -97.09 64.84 76.92
CA LEU A 240 -95.90 64.05 77.26
C LEU A 240 -96.22 62.56 77.19
N ILE A 241 -97.37 62.13 77.69
CA ILE A 241 -97.85 60.74 77.58
C ILE A 241 -98.09 60.37 76.10
N GLU A 242 -98.69 61.25 75.30
CA GLU A 242 -98.79 61.07 73.84
C GLU A 242 -97.41 60.97 73.18
N ARG A 243 -96.47 61.85 73.55
CA ARG A 243 -95.11 61.86 73.02
C ARG A 243 -94.32 60.61 73.42
N GLU A 244 -94.41 60.14 74.66
CA GLU A 244 -93.77 58.91 75.13
C GLU A 244 -94.38 57.67 74.47
N ARG A 245 -95.70 57.63 74.26
CA ARG A 245 -96.36 56.57 73.47
C ARG A 245 -95.87 56.56 72.02
N ALA A 246 -95.77 57.73 71.38
CA ALA A 246 -95.25 57.85 70.03
C ALA A 246 -93.76 57.44 69.94
N LEU A 247 -92.93 57.86 70.90
CA LEU A 247 -91.52 57.48 70.97
C LEU A 247 -91.35 55.98 71.22
N GLY A 248 -92.18 55.38 72.09
CA GLY A 248 -92.20 53.94 72.35
C GLY A 248 -92.66 53.12 71.14
N LEU A 249 -93.58 53.65 70.33
CA LEU A 249 -93.99 53.03 69.07
C LEU A 249 -92.85 53.09 68.04
N GLN A 250 -92.23 54.25 67.85
CA GLN A 250 -91.07 54.42 66.96
C GLN A 250 -89.89 53.53 67.36
N LEU A 251 -89.58 53.43 68.66
CA LEU A 251 -88.52 52.56 69.16
C LEU A 251 -88.84 51.08 68.88
N LYS A 252 -90.10 50.68 69.05
CA LYS A 252 -90.56 49.33 68.73
C LYS A 252 -90.41 49.04 67.24
N GLU A 253 -90.87 49.93 66.36
CA GLU A 253 -90.73 49.81 64.91
C GLU A 253 -89.27 49.71 64.48
N GLU A 254 -88.37 50.53 65.05
CA GLU A 254 -86.93 50.48 64.79
C GLU A 254 -86.30 49.15 65.25
N TYR A 255 -86.71 48.59 66.40
CA TYR A 255 -86.26 47.28 66.86
C TYR A 255 -86.82 46.13 66.04
N GLU A 256 -88.07 46.20 65.59
CA GLU A 256 -88.68 45.20 64.69
C GLU A 256 -88.01 45.22 63.31
N GLU A 257 -87.71 46.39 62.75
CA GLU A 257 -86.97 46.51 61.48
C GLU A 257 -85.54 45.96 61.60
N LYS A 258 -84.78 46.34 62.64
CA LYS A 258 -83.43 45.79 62.89
C LYS A 258 -83.46 44.27 63.08
N THR A 259 -84.47 43.75 63.77
CA THR A 259 -84.67 42.30 63.96
C THR A 259 -84.94 41.61 62.61
N LEU A 260 -85.73 42.22 61.73
CA LEU A 260 -85.99 41.71 60.38
C LEU A 260 -84.71 41.74 59.52
N GLN A 261 -83.97 42.84 59.51
CA GLN A 261 -82.69 42.95 58.79
C GLN A 261 -81.66 41.91 59.28
N TRP A 262 -81.57 41.67 60.59
CA TRP A 262 -80.69 40.65 61.15
C TRP A 262 -81.14 39.24 60.78
N ARG A 263 -82.46 38.96 60.79
CA ARG A 263 -83.01 37.66 60.35
C ARG A 263 -82.73 37.40 58.86
N GLN A 264 -82.85 38.41 58.00
CA GLN A 264 -82.47 38.31 56.59
C GLN A 264 -80.96 38.05 56.41
N LYS A 265 -80.10 38.75 57.15
CA LYS A 265 -78.64 38.53 57.12
C LYS A 265 -78.27 37.13 57.62
N LEU A 266 -78.95 36.61 58.64
CA LEU A 266 -78.75 35.25 59.15
C LEU A 266 -79.11 34.20 58.09
N LEU A 267 -80.28 34.31 57.48
CA LEU A 267 -80.71 33.43 56.37
C LEU A 267 -79.75 33.50 55.18
N GLY A 268 -79.30 34.69 54.80
CA GLY A 268 -78.33 34.90 53.71
C GLY A 268 -76.93 34.36 54.01
N ASN A 269 -76.53 34.29 55.29
CA ASN A 269 -75.29 33.63 55.71
C ASN A 269 -75.43 32.11 55.76
N GLN A 270 -76.58 31.60 56.23
CA GLN A 270 -76.82 30.16 56.28
C GLN A 270 -76.91 29.55 54.87
N ALA A 271 -77.60 30.20 53.93
CA ALA A 271 -77.61 29.76 52.52
C ALA A 271 -76.20 29.73 51.88
N LYS A 272 -75.29 30.62 52.30
CA LYS A 272 -73.87 30.57 51.88
C LYS A 272 -73.10 29.43 52.54
N GLN A 273 -73.39 29.12 53.81
CA GLN A 273 -72.82 27.95 54.49
C GLN A 273 -73.25 26.66 53.78
N ASP A 274 -74.55 26.48 53.52
CA ASP A 274 -75.08 25.33 52.79
C ASP A 274 -74.43 25.16 51.41
N GLN A 275 -74.13 26.26 50.71
CA GLN A 275 -73.43 26.25 49.43
C GLN A 275 -71.95 25.85 49.58
N LEU A 276 -71.24 26.39 50.60
CA LEU A 276 -69.85 26.04 50.87
C LEU A 276 -69.69 24.57 51.28
N GLU A 277 -70.64 24.02 52.05
CA GLU A 277 -70.65 22.61 52.44
C GLU A 277 -70.85 21.67 51.23
N ARG A 278 -71.74 22.03 50.29
CA ARG A 278 -71.89 21.30 49.01
C ARG A 278 -70.61 21.34 48.19
N ASN A 279 -70.02 22.53 47.99
CA ASN A 279 -68.78 22.71 47.25
C ASN A 279 -67.62 21.90 47.88
N ALA A 280 -67.55 21.83 49.21
CA ALA A 280 -66.57 21.03 49.93
C ALA A 280 -66.77 19.52 49.70
N GLY A 281 -68.01 19.05 49.66
CA GLY A 281 -68.36 17.67 49.29
C GLY A 281 -67.94 17.32 47.86
N GLU A 282 -68.24 18.20 46.90
CA GLU A 282 -67.83 18.02 45.49
C GLU A 282 -66.30 18.00 45.33
N LEU A 283 -65.57 18.89 46.00
CA LEU A 283 -64.10 18.90 46.00
C LEU A 283 -63.50 17.64 46.64
N GLN A 284 -64.09 17.14 47.73
CA GLN A 284 -63.67 15.89 48.38
C GLN A 284 -63.94 14.68 47.47
N ASN A 285 -65.03 14.68 46.70
CA ASN A 285 -65.30 13.64 45.70
C ASN A 285 -64.29 13.66 44.56
N HIS A 286 -63.97 14.83 43.98
CA HIS A 286 -62.93 14.97 42.96
C HIS A 286 -61.56 14.51 43.46
N LYS A 287 -61.20 14.89 44.70
CA LYS A 287 -59.96 14.45 45.37
C LYS A 287 -59.89 12.92 45.54
N ASN A 288 -61.01 12.27 45.83
CA ASN A 288 -61.08 10.80 45.92
C ASN A 288 -60.94 10.14 44.54
N ILE A 289 -61.53 10.70 43.49
CA ILE A 289 -61.36 10.22 42.10
C ILE A 289 -59.89 10.32 41.68
N LEU A 290 -59.28 11.51 41.81
CA LEU A 290 -57.88 11.74 41.46
C LEU A 290 -56.92 10.82 42.25
N LYS A 291 -57.19 10.58 43.54
CA LYS A 291 -56.40 9.62 44.35
C LYS A 291 -56.47 8.20 43.77
N ASN A 292 -57.65 7.75 43.35
CA ASN A 292 -57.83 6.42 42.75
C ASN A 292 -57.15 6.33 41.37
N GLU A 293 -57.13 7.41 40.60
CA GLU A 293 -56.41 7.47 39.32
C GLU A 293 -54.89 7.44 39.49
N ILE A 294 -54.35 8.23 40.43
CA ILE A 294 -52.92 8.19 40.80
C ILE A 294 -52.53 6.77 41.22
N GLN A 295 -53.35 6.08 42.02
CA GLN A 295 -53.09 4.70 42.44
C GLN A 295 -53.12 3.69 41.25
N LYS A 296 -53.97 3.90 40.24
CA LYS A 296 -53.94 3.12 38.99
C LYS A 296 -52.64 3.37 38.20
N TRP A 297 -52.23 4.63 38.07
CA TRP A 297 -50.99 4.99 37.38
C TRP A 297 -49.74 4.44 38.09
N ASP A 298 -49.66 4.54 39.41
CA ASP A 298 -48.58 3.93 40.22
C ASP A 298 -48.46 2.42 39.98
N ASN A 299 -49.60 1.71 39.91
CA ASN A 299 -49.61 0.27 39.66
C ASN A 299 -49.18 -0.08 38.23
N ASN A 300 -49.61 0.70 37.23
CA ASN A 300 -49.17 0.56 35.84
C ASN A 300 -47.66 0.83 35.70
N ILE A 301 -47.15 1.90 36.33
CA ILE A 301 -45.72 2.24 36.37
C ILE A 301 -44.90 1.10 36.99
N LYS A 302 -45.37 0.49 38.09
CA LYS A 302 -44.71 -0.69 38.70
C LYS A 302 -44.69 -1.90 37.76
N GLN A 303 -45.78 -2.19 37.06
CA GLN A 303 -45.84 -3.27 36.07
C GLN A 303 -44.87 -3.03 34.90
N LEU A 304 -44.84 -1.81 34.34
CA LEU A 304 -43.91 -1.44 33.27
C LEU A 304 -42.44 -1.49 33.74
N GLN A 305 -42.15 -1.08 34.98
CA GLN A 305 -40.82 -1.22 35.58
C GLN A 305 -40.40 -2.69 35.75
N GLN A 306 -41.32 -3.56 36.20
CA GLN A 306 -41.07 -5.00 36.31
C GLN A 306 -40.82 -5.63 34.94
N GLN A 307 -41.69 -5.37 33.95
CA GLN A 307 -41.51 -5.84 32.57
C GLN A 307 -40.17 -5.39 31.98
N ARG A 308 -39.81 -4.11 32.13
CA ARG A 308 -38.51 -3.58 31.67
C ARG A 308 -37.33 -4.26 32.39
N SER A 309 -37.45 -4.55 33.69
CA SER A 309 -36.39 -5.24 34.44
C SER A 309 -36.19 -6.68 33.96
N PHE A 310 -37.26 -7.37 33.56
CA PHE A 310 -37.20 -8.71 33.01
C PHE A 310 -36.61 -8.73 31.59
N THR A 311 -37.08 -7.85 30.70
CA THR A 311 -36.55 -7.77 29.32
C THR A 311 -35.09 -7.30 29.30
N THR A 312 -34.69 -6.38 30.18
CA THR A 312 -33.27 -5.98 30.31
C THR A 312 -32.41 -7.17 30.72
N LYS A 313 -32.82 -7.98 31.72
CA LYS A 313 -32.08 -9.18 32.12
C LYS A 313 -31.96 -10.21 30.99
N SER A 314 -33.06 -10.53 30.31
CA SER A 314 -33.03 -11.52 29.23
C SER A 314 -32.22 -11.06 28.00
N LEU A 315 -32.12 -9.74 27.76
CA LEU A 315 -31.23 -9.18 26.74
C LEU A 315 -29.76 -9.22 27.19
N GLU A 316 -29.47 -8.94 28.46
CA GLU A 316 -28.13 -9.02 29.05
C GLU A 316 -27.59 -10.47 29.01
N GLU A 317 -28.41 -11.44 29.41
CA GLU A 317 -28.09 -12.89 29.37
C GLU A 317 -27.75 -13.34 27.94
N ARG A 318 -28.57 -12.94 26.95
CA ARG A 318 -28.30 -13.22 25.53
C ARG A 318 -27.05 -12.50 25.01
N TYR A 319 -26.82 -11.26 25.43
CA TYR A 319 -25.63 -10.50 25.03
C TYR A 319 -24.36 -11.21 25.51
N GLN A 320 -24.30 -11.60 26.79
CA GLN A 320 -23.17 -12.33 27.37
C GLN A 320 -22.95 -13.71 26.70
N GLU A 321 -24.03 -14.42 26.35
CA GLU A 321 -23.93 -15.67 25.57
C GLU A 321 -23.37 -15.41 24.16
N THR A 322 -23.84 -14.37 23.45
CA THR A 322 -23.28 -14.02 22.13
C THR A 322 -21.83 -13.55 22.21
N GLU A 323 -21.45 -12.78 23.24
CA GLU A 323 -20.07 -12.32 23.44
C GLU A 323 -19.13 -13.49 23.69
N LYS A 324 -19.55 -14.46 24.52
CA LYS A 324 -18.80 -15.71 24.73
C LYS A 324 -18.64 -16.49 23.41
N ASN A 325 -19.72 -16.68 22.66
CA ASN A 325 -19.69 -17.40 21.39
C ASN A 325 -18.77 -16.72 20.35
N ILE A 326 -18.70 -15.38 20.34
CA ILE A 326 -17.74 -14.63 19.52
C ILE A 326 -16.30 -14.94 19.97
N ARG A 327 -15.98 -14.81 21.26
CA ARG A 327 -14.63 -15.09 21.78
C ARG A 327 -14.16 -16.53 21.53
N ASP A 328 -15.06 -17.51 21.66
CA ASP A 328 -14.78 -18.92 21.39
C ASP A 328 -14.52 -19.17 19.88
N LEU A 329 -15.22 -18.45 18.98
CA LEU A 329 -14.98 -18.48 17.53
C LEU A 329 -13.69 -17.75 17.12
N GLU A 330 -13.42 -16.57 17.67
CA GLU A 330 -12.19 -15.79 17.45
C GLU A 330 -10.96 -16.61 17.84
N LYS A 331 -11.00 -17.26 19.02
CA LYS A 331 -9.93 -18.16 19.45
C LYS A 331 -9.76 -19.32 18.45
N LYS A 332 -10.85 -19.97 18.02
CA LYS A 332 -10.76 -21.07 17.06
C LYS A 332 -10.10 -20.64 15.75
N GLN A 333 -10.43 -19.46 15.23
CA GLN A 333 -9.80 -18.91 14.02
C GLN A 333 -8.31 -18.57 14.24
N GLN A 334 -7.91 -18.12 15.43
CA GLN A 334 -6.50 -17.92 15.77
C GLN A 334 -5.73 -19.24 15.85
N ASP A 335 -6.31 -20.28 16.45
CA ASP A 335 -5.71 -21.62 16.53
C ASP A 335 -5.56 -22.24 15.12
N GLU A 336 -6.60 -22.17 14.27
CA GLU A 336 -6.57 -22.63 12.86
C GLU A 336 -5.53 -21.87 12.02
N LEU A 337 -5.45 -20.53 12.16
CA LEU A 337 -4.45 -19.72 11.46
C LEU A 337 -3.02 -20.04 11.92
N ALA A 338 -2.81 -20.25 13.22
CA ALA A 338 -1.50 -20.62 13.76
C ALA A 338 -1.07 -22.03 13.35
N GLU A 339 -2.01 -22.95 13.08
CA GLU A 339 -1.71 -24.26 12.48
C GLU A 339 -1.31 -24.13 11.00
N GLN A 340 -2.09 -23.38 10.20
CA GLN A 340 -1.74 -23.10 8.79
C GLN A 340 -0.36 -22.44 8.64
N GLN A 341 -0.05 -21.43 9.48
CA GLN A 341 1.26 -20.77 9.48
C GLN A 341 2.41 -21.74 9.81
N ARG A 342 2.21 -22.68 10.74
CA ARG A 342 3.20 -23.73 11.05
C ARG A 342 3.39 -24.71 9.90
N GLY A 343 2.31 -25.10 9.21
CA GLY A 343 2.38 -25.91 7.99
C GLY A 343 3.15 -25.21 6.87
N HIS A 344 2.82 -23.94 6.58
CA HIS A 344 3.56 -23.16 5.57
C HIS A 344 5.04 -22.98 5.92
N PHE A 345 5.39 -22.75 7.19
CA PHE A 345 6.77 -22.65 7.64
C PHE A 345 7.54 -23.97 7.47
N PHE A 346 6.89 -25.11 7.74
CA PHE A 346 7.49 -26.43 7.52
C PHE A 346 7.76 -26.67 6.03
N ASN A 347 6.75 -26.46 5.17
CA ASN A 347 6.88 -26.66 3.72
C ASN A 347 7.96 -25.73 3.11
N LEU A 348 8.02 -24.46 3.53
CA LEU A 348 9.08 -23.54 3.11
C LEU A 348 10.47 -24.04 3.50
N ARG A 349 10.61 -24.65 4.68
CA ARG A 349 11.88 -25.21 5.16
C ARG A 349 12.25 -26.51 4.45
N GLU A 350 11.30 -27.33 4.02
CA GLU A 350 11.60 -28.47 3.15
C GLU A 350 12.10 -28.01 1.77
N ILE A 351 11.41 -27.04 1.16
CA ILE A 351 11.80 -26.41 -0.11
C ILE A 351 13.22 -25.81 0.00
N ASP A 352 13.51 -25.06 1.07
CA ASP A 352 14.84 -24.48 1.33
C ASP A 352 15.94 -25.55 1.45
N ASN A 353 15.68 -26.66 2.16
CA ASN A 353 16.59 -27.80 2.24
C ASN A 353 16.79 -28.52 0.89
N GLU A 354 15.75 -28.64 0.05
CA GLU A 354 15.86 -29.25 -1.28
C GLU A 354 16.67 -28.38 -2.24
N TRP A 355 16.40 -27.07 -2.29
CA TRP A 355 17.16 -26.15 -3.13
C TRP A 355 18.60 -25.97 -2.65
N GLY A 356 18.85 -26.00 -1.33
CA GLY A 356 20.20 -26.02 -0.76
C GLY A 356 21.03 -27.19 -1.29
N LYS A 357 20.54 -28.43 -1.12
CA LYS A 357 21.19 -29.65 -1.67
C LYS A 357 21.43 -29.57 -3.18
N LYS A 358 20.49 -28.96 -3.92
CA LYS A 358 20.61 -28.81 -5.37
C LYS A 358 21.65 -27.77 -5.78
N CYS A 359 21.81 -26.69 -4.99
CA CYS A 359 22.89 -25.73 -5.16
C CYS A 359 24.24 -26.38 -4.82
N ASP A 360 24.33 -27.18 -3.75
CA ASP A 360 25.54 -27.92 -3.38
C ASP A 360 25.97 -28.87 -4.51
N GLN A 361 25.02 -29.67 -5.04
CA GLN A 361 25.28 -30.55 -6.19
C GLN A 361 25.77 -29.78 -7.42
N MET A 362 25.15 -28.64 -7.77
CA MET A 362 25.59 -27.81 -8.89
C MET A 362 26.96 -27.17 -8.66
N MET A 363 27.37 -26.90 -7.41
CA MET A 363 28.71 -26.42 -7.09
C MET A 363 29.76 -27.52 -7.26
N ASP A 364 29.48 -28.75 -6.83
CA ASP A 364 30.38 -29.90 -7.06
C ASP A 364 30.46 -30.31 -8.54
N GLU A 365 29.36 -30.22 -9.30
CA GLU A 365 29.36 -30.46 -10.75
C GLU A 365 30.20 -29.42 -11.52
N ASN A 366 30.06 -28.13 -11.19
CA ASN A 366 30.92 -27.07 -11.77
C ASN A 366 32.39 -27.28 -11.41
N ARG A 367 32.70 -27.69 -10.17
CA ARG A 367 34.07 -27.97 -9.73
C ARG A 367 34.72 -29.10 -10.51
N GLN A 368 33.98 -30.19 -10.76
CA GLN A 368 34.45 -31.30 -11.60
C GLN A 368 34.68 -30.86 -13.06
N LEU A 369 33.86 -29.94 -13.58
CA LEU A 369 34.06 -29.34 -14.90
C LEU A 369 35.33 -28.47 -14.96
N ASP A 370 35.57 -27.62 -13.97
CA ASP A 370 36.79 -26.80 -13.87
C ASP A 370 38.06 -27.67 -13.77
N ASP A 371 38.05 -28.71 -12.93
CA ASP A 371 39.15 -29.69 -12.83
C ASP A 371 39.38 -30.38 -14.19
N HIS A 372 38.31 -30.78 -14.89
CA HIS A 372 38.41 -31.40 -16.21
C HIS A 372 38.96 -30.44 -17.29
N ILE A 373 38.55 -29.16 -17.26
CA ILE A 373 39.07 -28.10 -18.13
C ILE A 373 40.57 -27.87 -17.85
N GLN A 374 40.97 -27.88 -16.58
CA GLN A 374 42.38 -27.75 -16.20
C GLN A 374 43.22 -28.92 -16.72
N ILE A 375 42.73 -30.15 -16.59
CA ILE A 375 43.39 -31.37 -17.11
C ILE A 375 43.52 -31.31 -18.64
N GLN A 376 42.45 -30.94 -19.38
CA GLN A 376 42.51 -30.80 -20.84
C GLN A 376 43.45 -29.67 -21.27
N SER A 377 43.50 -28.55 -20.54
CA SER A 377 44.45 -27.47 -20.80
C SER A 377 45.91 -27.92 -20.66
N GLN A 378 46.22 -28.71 -19.61
CA GLN A 378 47.54 -29.33 -19.45
C GLN A 378 47.87 -30.31 -20.59
N GLN A 379 46.91 -31.13 -21.03
CA GLN A 379 47.10 -32.05 -22.16
C GLN A 379 47.36 -31.29 -23.47
N CYS A 380 46.58 -30.25 -23.76
CA CYS A 380 46.76 -29.40 -24.93
C CYS A 380 48.12 -28.71 -24.95
N ASN A 381 48.64 -28.28 -23.80
CA ASN A 381 49.96 -27.67 -23.70
C ASN A 381 51.10 -28.70 -23.91
N LYS A 382 50.99 -29.92 -23.37
CA LYS A 382 51.93 -31.01 -23.69
C LYS A 382 51.96 -31.32 -25.20
N ILE A 383 50.79 -31.39 -25.83
CA ILE A 383 50.68 -31.62 -27.29
C ILE A 383 51.34 -30.48 -28.08
N LYS A 384 51.20 -29.21 -27.67
CA LYS A 384 51.92 -28.08 -28.29
C LYS A 384 53.44 -28.22 -28.14
N ASP A 385 53.93 -28.58 -26.95
CA ASP A 385 55.36 -28.77 -26.69
C ASP A 385 55.93 -29.92 -27.54
N ASP A 386 55.19 -31.03 -27.68
CA ASP A 386 55.61 -32.17 -28.48
C ASP A 386 55.54 -31.89 -29.99
N ILE A 387 54.57 -31.11 -30.46
CA ILE A 387 54.57 -30.57 -31.84
C ILE A 387 55.78 -29.64 -32.07
N ALA A 388 56.13 -28.79 -31.11
CA ALA A 388 57.31 -27.91 -31.22
C ALA A 388 58.63 -28.72 -31.29
N LYS A 389 58.78 -29.76 -30.46
CA LYS A 389 59.91 -30.71 -30.53
C LYS A 389 59.95 -31.47 -31.85
N PHE A 390 58.81 -31.95 -32.33
CA PHE A 390 58.71 -32.67 -33.60
C PHE A 390 59.09 -31.77 -34.79
N ASN A 391 58.58 -30.53 -34.82
CA ASN A 391 58.90 -29.56 -35.86
C ASN A 391 60.40 -29.21 -35.88
N SER A 392 61.00 -28.93 -34.72
CA SER A 392 62.44 -28.63 -34.64
C SER A 392 63.31 -29.84 -35.03
N THR A 393 62.94 -31.06 -34.61
CA THR A 393 63.63 -32.30 -35.02
C THR A 393 63.52 -32.52 -36.54
N THR A 394 62.33 -32.35 -37.10
CA THR A 394 62.06 -32.49 -38.54
C THR A 394 62.82 -31.42 -39.34
N GLN A 395 62.92 -30.19 -38.83
CA GLN A 395 63.68 -29.12 -39.47
C GLN A 395 65.18 -29.43 -39.50
N ILE A 396 65.76 -29.94 -38.41
CA ILE A 396 67.16 -30.39 -38.36
C ILE A 396 67.42 -31.52 -39.35
N GLN A 397 66.58 -32.57 -39.32
CA GLN A 397 66.70 -33.70 -40.26
C GLN A 397 66.56 -33.26 -41.73
N THR A 398 65.65 -32.31 -42.01
CA THR A 398 65.48 -31.74 -43.35
C THR A 398 66.72 -30.96 -43.79
N MET A 399 67.35 -30.19 -42.89
CA MET A 399 68.61 -29.50 -43.18
C MET A 399 69.76 -30.48 -43.45
N GLU A 400 69.89 -31.54 -42.64
CA GLU A 400 70.88 -32.60 -42.89
C GLU A 400 70.70 -33.28 -44.25
N VAL A 401 69.45 -33.59 -44.64
CA VAL A 401 69.15 -34.19 -45.96
C VAL A 401 69.47 -33.20 -47.08
N ILE A 402 69.15 -31.92 -46.92
CA ILE A 402 69.50 -30.87 -47.89
C ILE A 402 71.02 -30.74 -48.04
N GLU A 403 71.81 -30.81 -46.96
CA GLU A 403 73.28 -30.79 -47.05
C GLU A 403 73.85 -32.05 -47.70
N LYS A 404 73.33 -33.25 -47.35
CA LYS A 404 73.74 -34.52 -47.96
C LYS A 404 73.45 -34.54 -49.46
N VAL A 405 72.26 -34.09 -49.89
CA VAL A 405 71.90 -33.98 -51.31
C VAL A 405 72.75 -32.92 -52.02
N LYS A 406 72.93 -31.73 -51.44
CA LYS A 406 73.83 -30.70 -51.99
C LYS A 406 75.24 -31.26 -52.21
N LYS A 407 75.81 -31.97 -51.22
CA LYS A 407 77.15 -32.55 -51.31
C LYS A 407 77.24 -33.58 -52.44
N LEU A 408 76.33 -34.56 -52.48
CA LEU A 408 76.30 -35.61 -53.50
C LEU A 408 76.19 -35.03 -54.93
N VAL A 409 75.30 -34.05 -55.13
CA VAL A 409 75.15 -33.35 -56.42
C VAL A 409 76.42 -32.59 -56.81
N LEU A 410 77.11 -31.96 -55.85
CA LEU A 410 78.38 -31.26 -56.08
C LEU A 410 79.53 -32.24 -56.40
N GLU A 411 79.51 -33.45 -55.82
CA GLU A 411 80.45 -34.53 -56.14
C GLU A 411 80.17 -35.10 -57.54
N GLU A 412 78.92 -35.37 -57.91
CA GLU A 412 78.52 -35.79 -59.26
C GLU A 412 78.90 -34.76 -60.34
N PHE A 413 78.67 -33.46 -60.08
CA PHE A 413 79.10 -32.40 -60.99
C PHE A 413 80.63 -32.34 -61.14
N LYS A 414 81.40 -32.55 -60.06
CA LYS A 414 82.87 -32.61 -60.12
C LYS A 414 83.37 -33.83 -60.90
N GLU A 415 82.76 -34.99 -60.75
CA GLU A 415 83.11 -36.17 -61.53
C GLU A 415 82.83 -35.96 -63.02
N LYS A 416 81.67 -35.38 -63.37
CA LYS A 416 81.34 -35.02 -64.76
C LYS A 416 82.30 -33.97 -65.33
N LEU A 417 82.72 -32.98 -64.54
CA LEU A 417 83.73 -32.00 -64.94
C LEU A 417 85.06 -32.69 -65.26
N ASN A 418 85.59 -33.50 -64.32
CA ASN A 418 86.83 -34.27 -64.50
C ASN A 418 86.77 -35.22 -65.71
N GLN A 419 85.59 -35.77 -66.03
CA GLN A 419 85.39 -36.61 -67.22
C GLN A 419 85.43 -35.79 -68.52
N MET A 420 84.80 -34.60 -68.56
CA MET A 420 84.87 -33.70 -69.71
C MET A 420 86.28 -33.15 -69.91
N GLU A 421 86.99 -32.77 -68.85
CA GLU A 421 88.37 -32.28 -68.93
C GLU A 421 89.30 -33.33 -69.54
N LYS A 422 89.18 -34.60 -69.14
CA LYS A 422 89.93 -35.72 -69.75
C LYS A 422 89.54 -35.99 -71.21
N GLN A 423 88.29 -35.74 -71.60
CA GLN A 423 87.88 -35.84 -73.01
C GLN A 423 88.47 -34.69 -73.85
N VAL A 424 88.49 -33.47 -73.33
CA VAL A 424 89.13 -32.31 -73.98
C VAL A 424 90.64 -32.52 -74.11
N GLU A 425 91.30 -32.95 -73.03
CA GLU A 425 92.74 -33.24 -73.04
C GLU A 425 93.09 -34.32 -74.08
N LYS A 426 92.27 -35.39 -74.19
CA LYS A 426 92.44 -36.39 -75.24
C LYS A 426 92.24 -35.81 -76.64
N ILE A 427 91.20 -34.99 -76.86
CA ILE A 427 90.94 -34.35 -78.15
C ILE A 427 92.11 -33.45 -78.57
N ASP A 428 92.71 -32.70 -77.65
CA ASP A 428 93.91 -31.90 -77.94
C ASP A 428 95.16 -32.77 -78.16
N GLN A 429 95.32 -33.91 -77.49
CA GLN A 429 96.38 -34.87 -77.79
C GLN A 429 96.24 -35.48 -79.19
N ASP A 430 95.03 -35.92 -79.57
CA ASP A 430 94.73 -36.48 -80.91
C ASP A 430 94.93 -35.39 -81.99
N ARG A 431 94.50 -34.15 -81.74
CA ARG A 431 94.74 -32.98 -82.60
C ARG A 431 96.23 -32.65 -82.75
N LEU A 432 97.00 -32.64 -81.66
CA LEU A 432 98.45 -32.41 -81.68
C LEU A 432 99.22 -33.54 -82.40
N LYS A 433 98.66 -34.75 -82.43
CA LYS A 433 99.17 -35.84 -83.25
C LYS A 433 98.88 -35.59 -84.75
N ILE A 434 97.62 -35.31 -85.11
CA ILE A 434 97.24 -35.01 -86.50
C ILE A 434 98.06 -33.85 -87.09
N VAL A 435 98.35 -32.81 -86.30
CA VAL A 435 99.21 -31.69 -86.72
C VAL A 435 100.66 -32.15 -86.99
N ARG A 436 101.24 -33.02 -86.14
CA ARG A 436 102.58 -33.58 -86.36
C ARG A 436 102.64 -34.49 -87.59
N ASP A 437 101.69 -35.41 -87.71
CA ASP A 437 101.59 -36.34 -88.84
C ASP A 437 101.46 -35.53 -90.16
N SER A 438 100.64 -34.47 -90.17
CA SER A 438 100.49 -33.56 -91.32
C SER A 438 101.77 -32.77 -91.64
N GLN A 439 102.49 -32.29 -90.63
CA GLN A 439 103.77 -31.58 -90.80
C GLN A 439 104.85 -32.49 -91.40
N GLN A 440 104.88 -33.77 -91.01
CA GLN A 440 105.83 -34.73 -91.56
C GLN A 440 105.57 -35.00 -93.05
N SER A 441 104.31 -35.26 -93.45
CA SER A 441 103.99 -35.48 -94.87
C SER A 441 104.25 -34.25 -95.75
N ILE A 442 104.12 -33.03 -95.22
CA ILE A 442 104.50 -31.80 -95.93
C ILE A 442 106.02 -31.74 -96.14
N LEU A 443 106.82 -32.12 -95.15
CA LEU A 443 108.28 -32.12 -95.23
C LEU A 443 108.80 -33.16 -96.24
N GLU A 444 108.15 -34.33 -96.30
CA GLU A 444 108.44 -35.38 -97.29
C GLU A 444 108.10 -34.91 -98.71
N ALA A 445 106.90 -34.35 -98.93
CA ALA A 445 106.51 -33.80 -100.24
C ALA A 445 107.41 -32.65 -100.74
N GLN A 446 107.92 -31.81 -99.83
CA GLN A 446 108.89 -30.75 -100.18
C GLN A 446 110.25 -31.30 -100.65
N LYS A 447 110.65 -32.48 -100.18
CA LYS A 447 111.92 -33.13 -100.52
C LYS A 447 111.90 -33.68 -101.94
N ASP A 448 110.83 -34.38 -102.30
CA ASP A 448 110.67 -35.01 -103.61
C ASP A 448 110.56 -33.97 -104.73
N LEU A 449 109.83 -32.88 -104.48
CA LEU A 449 109.64 -31.78 -105.44
C LEU A 449 110.97 -31.08 -105.79
N LYS A 450 111.89 -30.96 -104.81
CA LYS A 450 113.25 -30.46 -105.06
C LYS A 450 114.04 -31.39 -105.98
N GLN A 451 113.97 -32.70 -105.74
CA GLN A 451 114.72 -33.72 -106.49
C GLN A 451 114.27 -33.81 -107.97
N ILE A 452 112.97 -33.65 -108.24
CA ILE A 452 112.42 -33.58 -109.60
C ILE A 452 112.89 -32.32 -110.34
N THR A 453 113.02 -31.19 -109.64
CA THR A 453 113.39 -29.90 -110.24
C THR A 453 114.83 -29.92 -110.78
N GLU A 454 115.76 -30.55 -110.07
CA GLU A 454 117.16 -30.68 -110.49
C GLU A 454 117.31 -31.56 -111.75
N GLN A 455 116.54 -32.66 -111.85
CA GLN A 455 116.58 -33.56 -113.03
C GLN A 455 116.08 -32.92 -114.33
N TYR A 456 115.15 -31.95 -114.26
CA TYR A 456 114.60 -31.30 -115.44
C TYR A 456 115.55 -30.27 -116.08
N SER A 457 116.52 -29.74 -115.32
CA SER A 457 117.54 -28.79 -115.80
C SER A 457 118.43 -29.37 -116.90
N ASP A 458 118.85 -30.62 -116.75
CA ASP A 458 119.96 -31.15 -117.55
C ASP A 458 119.50 -31.82 -118.85
N MET A 459 118.32 -32.44 -118.89
CA MET A 459 117.70 -32.90 -120.15
C MET A 459 117.52 -31.76 -121.17
N LEU A 460 117.31 -30.53 -120.71
CA LEU A 460 117.06 -29.37 -121.56
C LEU A 460 118.28 -28.92 -122.37
N LYS A 461 119.50 -29.35 -122.01
CA LYS A 461 120.75 -28.96 -122.69
C LYS A 461 121.08 -29.88 -123.86
N ASP A 462 120.93 -31.20 -123.69
CA ASP A 462 121.26 -32.17 -124.76
C ASP A 462 120.21 -32.20 -125.87
N LYS A 463 118.93 -31.93 -125.58
CA LYS A 463 117.86 -31.99 -126.59
C LYS A 463 118.09 -31.03 -127.78
N VAL A 464 118.68 -29.85 -127.54
CA VAL A 464 118.97 -28.84 -128.58
C VAL A 464 119.96 -29.35 -129.65
N ARG A 465 120.72 -30.41 -129.36
CA ARG A 465 121.78 -30.95 -130.22
C ARG A 465 121.31 -32.01 -131.24
N LEU A 466 120.11 -32.59 -131.09
CA LEU A 466 119.71 -33.81 -131.83
C LEU A 466 118.47 -33.69 -132.71
N GLU A 467 117.59 -32.70 -132.53
CA GLU A 467 116.36 -32.56 -133.37
C GLU A 467 116.57 -31.75 -134.67
N LEU A 468 117.80 -31.36 -135.00
CA LEU A 468 118.14 -30.73 -136.28
C LEU A 468 118.22 -31.71 -137.45
N GLU A 469 118.16 -33.03 -137.19
CA GLU A 469 118.64 -34.06 -138.13
C GLU A 469 117.55 -35.03 -138.65
N ASN A 470 116.31 -35.01 -138.10
CA ASN A 470 115.28 -35.99 -138.49
C ASN A 470 113.91 -35.37 -138.79
N ARG A 471 113.77 -34.82 -140.01
CA ARG A 471 112.55 -34.16 -140.49
C ARG A 471 112.06 -34.78 -141.81
N ASN A 472 111.60 -36.04 -141.79
CA ASN A 472 110.57 -36.57 -142.72
C ASN A 472 110.15 -38.03 -142.43
N LEU A 473 108.83 -38.28 -142.54
CA LEU A 473 108.17 -39.55 -142.91
C LEU A 473 108.21 -40.81 -142.00
N SER A 474 107.00 -41.18 -141.53
CA SER A 474 106.30 -42.46 -141.83
C SER A 474 106.13 -43.53 -140.73
N VAL A 475 104.90 -43.55 -140.16
CA VAL A 475 103.91 -44.67 -140.12
C VAL A 475 104.34 -46.10 -139.70
N ASP A 476 103.44 -46.76 -138.93
CA ASP A 476 103.34 -48.21 -138.65
C ASP A 476 104.37 -48.83 -137.66
N ASN A 477 104.06 -49.88 -136.86
CA ASN A 477 102.78 -50.46 -136.40
C ASN A 477 103.04 -51.44 -135.21
N TYR A 478 101.97 -52.04 -134.68
CA TYR A 478 101.88 -53.45 -134.28
C TYR A 478 102.62 -53.94 -133.00
N GLN A 479 101.99 -53.64 -131.85
CA GLN A 479 101.58 -54.62 -130.82
C GLN A 479 100.86 -53.84 -129.70
N LEU A 480 99.54 -53.88 -129.45
CA LEU A 480 98.46 -54.80 -129.81
C LEU A 480 98.73 -56.28 -129.51
N GLU A 481 97.95 -56.82 -128.58
CA GLU A 481 98.15 -58.12 -127.93
C GLU A 481 99.45 -58.15 -127.08
N GLN A 482 99.39 -58.31 -125.76
CA GLN A 482 98.54 -59.26 -125.06
C GLN A 482 98.05 -58.84 -123.65
N PHE A 483 96.94 -59.49 -123.27
CA PHE A 483 96.25 -59.51 -121.97
C PHE A 483 95.65 -58.18 -121.50
N SER A 484 94.33 -58.04 -121.26
CA SER A 484 93.32 -58.94 -120.65
C SER A 484 93.45 -59.08 -119.13
N SER A 485 92.32 -59.02 -118.43
CA SER A 485 92.20 -58.72 -116.98
C SER A 485 92.51 -57.24 -116.66
N THR A 486 91.94 -56.57 -115.64
CA THR A 486 91.05 -57.05 -114.56
C THR A 486 89.85 -56.10 -114.28
N VAL A 487 89.51 -55.18 -115.20
CA VAL A 487 88.44 -54.16 -115.00
C VAL A 487 87.03 -54.78 -114.85
N THR A 488 86.89 -56.08 -115.08
CA THR A 488 85.63 -56.86 -115.02
C THR A 488 84.99 -56.99 -113.63
N GLN A 489 85.72 -56.81 -112.51
CA GLN A 489 85.28 -57.39 -111.22
C GLN A 489 84.74 -56.44 -110.13
N ASP A 490 85.30 -55.24 -109.90
CA ASP A 490 84.89 -54.41 -108.74
C ASP A 490 83.56 -53.64 -108.90
N LEU A 491 82.88 -53.82 -110.03
CA LEU A 491 81.47 -53.46 -110.22
C LEU A 491 80.48 -54.36 -109.45
N THR A 492 80.96 -55.45 -108.83
CA THR A 492 80.10 -56.49 -108.24
C THR A 492 79.93 -56.39 -106.72
N TYR A 493 80.99 -56.14 -105.94
CA TYR A 493 80.92 -56.26 -104.48
C TYR A 493 80.05 -55.18 -103.79
N ARG A 494 80.15 -53.92 -104.23
CA ARG A 494 79.42 -52.79 -103.62
C ARG A 494 77.90 -52.99 -103.61
N LYS A 495 77.33 -53.57 -104.67
CA LYS A 495 75.87 -53.80 -104.82
C LYS A 495 75.30 -54.87 -103.88
N ASP A 496 76.11 -55.79 -103.39
CA ASP A 496 75.63 -56.90 -102.54
C ASP A 496 75.59 -56.52 -101.04
N LEU A 497 76.40 -55.54 -100.63
CA LEU A 497 76.39 -54.99 -99.27
C LEU A 497 75.18 -54.07 -99.01
N GLU A 498 74.85 -53.17 -99.95
CA GLU A 498 73.65 -52.32 -99.85
C GLU A 498 72.38 -53.16 -99.68
N LYS A 499 72.28 -54.27 -100.44
CA LYS A 499 71.14 -55.20 -100.40
C LYS A 499 70.95 -55.85 -99.04
N LYS A 500 72.04 -56.19 -98.33
CA LYS A 500 71.99 -56.85 -97.00
C LYS A 500 71.66 -55.88 -95.87
N VAL A 501 72.08 -54.62 -95.96
CA VAL A 501 71.74 -53.57 -94.98
C VAL A 501 70.26 -53.16 -95.11
N LEU A 502 69.75 -53.03 -96.34
CA LEU A 502 68.36 -52.66 -96.60
C LEU A 502 67.37 -53.69 -96.05
N ASP A 503 67.71 -54.98 -96.13
CA ASP A 503 66.85 -56.10 -95.72
C ASP A 503 66.80 -56.37 -94.19
N GLN A 504 67.65 -55.68 -93.41
CA GLN A 504 67.55 -55.63 -91.94
C GLN A 504 66.86 -54.34 -91.46
N LEU A 505 67.06 -53.22 -92.14
CA LEU A 505 66.40 -51.94 -91.80
C LEU A 505 64.87 -52.01 -91.92
N THR A 506 64.33 -52.75 -92.90
CA THR A 506 62.89 -53.00 -93.01
C THR A 506 62.35 -53.80 -91.81
N LYS A 507 63.03 -54.89 -91.44
CA LYS A 507 62.63 -55.80 -90.34
C LYS A 507 62.74 -55.19 -88.94
N ILE A 508 63.50 -54.11 -88.77
CA ILE A 508 63.55 -53.32 -87.54
C ILE A 508 62.42 -52.27 -87.53
N LYS A 509 62.22 -51.53 -88.63
CA LYS A 509 61.15 -50.52 -88.73
C LYS A 509 59.74 -51.09 -88.59
N GLU A 510 59.50 -52.31 -89.09
CA GLU A 510 58.22 -53.02 -88.87
C GLU A 510 57.97 -53.41 -87.40
N LYS A 511 59.01 -53.48 -86.56
CA LYS A 511 58.88 -53.70 -85.12
C LYS A 511 58.70 -52.40 -84.34
N GLU A 512 59.42 -51.34 -84.70
CA GLU A 512 59.19 -49.99 -84.14
C GLU A 512 57.74 -49.52 -84.36
N PHE A 513 57.21 -49.70 -85.59
CA PHE A 513 55.85 -49.32 -85.93
C PHE A 513 54.78 -50.04 -85.09
N LYS A 514 55.03 -51.29 -84.69
CA LYS A 514 54.09 -52.09 -83.88
C LYS A 514 54.13 -51.78 -82.38
N ILE A 515 55.23 -51.22 -81.87
CA ILE A 515 55.37 -50.82 -80.48
C ILE A 515 54.83 -49.40 -80.27
N ASN A 516 55.28 -48.43 -81.10
CA ASN A 516 54.87 -47.03 -80.97
C ASN A 516 53.35 -46.84 -81.11
N ASN A 517 52.68 -47.64 -81.95
CA ASN A 517 51.23 -47.55 -82.12
C ASN A 517 50.45 -48.09 -80.90
N TYR A 518 51.02 -49.04 -80.15
CA TYR A 518 50.43 -49.56 -78.91
C TYR A 518 50.49 -48.51 -77.78
N GLU A 519 51.63 -47.84 -77.61
CA GLU A 519 51.79 -46.80 -76.59
C GLU A 519 50.94 -45.55 -76.89
N PHE A 520 50.84 -45.15 -78.17
CA PHE A 520 49.97 -44.05 -78.60
C PHE A 520 48.48 -44.31 -78.34
N GLU A 521 48.00 -45.54 -78.55
CA GLU A 521 46.62 -45.91 -78.21
C GLU A 521 46.32 -45.84 -76.71
N GLN A 522 47.25 -46.30 -75.85
CA GLN A 522 47.02 -46.33 -74.40
C GLN A 522 47.08 -44.92 -73.78
N MET A 523 48.01 -44.07 -74.24
CA MET A 523 48.08 -42.67 -73.80
C MET A 523 46.82 -41.86 -74.15
N ASN A 524 46.24 -42.08 -75.34
CA ASN A 524 45.01 -41.40 -75.74
C ASN A 524 43.76 -41.88 -74.98
N LYS A 525 43.72 -43.14 -74.53
CA LYS A 525 42.62 -43.66 -73.70
C LYS A 525 42.61 -43.02 -72.31
N ILE A 526 43.77 -42.86 -71.67
CA ILE A 526 43.88 -42.25 -70.33
C ILE A 526 43.58 -40.74 -70.36
N ASN A 527 44.11 -40.01 -71.34
CA ASN A 527 44.00 -38.55 -71.42
C ASN A 527 42.57 -38.06 -71.75
N ASN A 528 41.77 -38.87 -72.47
CA ASN A 528 40.38 -38.51 -72.77
C ASN A 528 39.44 -38.70 -71.58
N ASN A 529 39.66 -39.70 -70.71
CA ASN A 529 38.81 -39.92 -69.54
C ASN A 529 38.86 -38.75 -68.55
N PHE A 530 40.05 -38.28 -68.19
CA PHE A 530 40.24 -37.13 -67.29
C PHE A 530 39.55 -35.83 -67.76
N LYS A 531 39.48 -35.60 -69.08
CA LYS A 531 38.76 -34.45 -69.65
C LYS A 531 37.24 -34.60 -69.55
N ASN A 532 36.71 -35.81 -69.72
CA ASN A 532 35.27 -36.07 -69.65
C ASN A 532 34.74 -35.96 -68.22
N ASP A 533 35.42 -36.57 -67.23
CA ASP A 533 34.96 -36.59 -65.83
C ASP A 533 34.84 -35.17 -65.23
N THR A 534 35.77 -34.29 -65.60
CA THR A 534 35.77 -32.87 -65.19
C THR A 534 34.55 -32.11 -65.73
N ILE A 535 34.11 -32.41 -66.96
CA ILE A 535 32.95 -31.78 -67.59
C ILE A 535 31.64 -32.34 -67.02
N TYR A 536 31.57 -33.65 -66.80
CA TYR A 536 30.38 -34.31 -66.23
C TYR A 536 30.07 -33.83 -64.81
N HIS A 537 31.06 -33.76 -63.91
CA HIS A 537 30.84 -33.31 -62.53
C HIS A 537 30.37 -31.85 -62.42
N THR A 538 30.85 -30.98 -63.32
CA THR A 538 30.43 -29.56 -63.33
C THR A 538 28.96 -29.45 -63.75
N LYS A 539 28.58 -30.12 -64.84
CA LYS A 539 27.22 -30.03 -65.41
C LYS A 539 26.15 -30.71 -64.54
N PHE A 540 26.47 -31.84 -63.91
CA PHE A 540 25.57 -32.53 -62.97
C PHE A 540 25.17 -31.66 -61.76
N LYS A 541 26.07 -30.76 -61.34
CA LYS A 541 25.88 -29.88 -60.17
C LYS A 541 24.90 -28.73 -60.44
N GLU A 542 24.71 -28.35 -61.70
CA GLU A 542 23.73 -27.35 -62.13
C GLU A 542 22.35 -28.01 -62.38
N ASP A 543 22.32 -29.14 -63.10
CA ASP A 543 21.09 -29.92 -63.34
C ASP A 543 20.39 -30.37 -62.04
N SER A 544 21.16 -30.68 -60.99
CA SER A 544 20.60 -31.07 -59.69
C SER A 544 19.83 -29.92 -59.02
N ARG A 545 20.36 -28.68 -59.05
CA ARG A 545 19.71 -27.51 -58.44
C ARG A 545 18.38 -27.17 -59.10
N HIS A 546 18.33 -27.12 -60.43
CA HIS A 546 17.09 -26.80 -61.15
C HIS A 546 16.02 -27.89 -61.03
N ARG A 547 16.39 -29.15 -60.75
CA ARG A 547 15.42 -30.19 -60.37
C ARG A 547 14.89 -30.01 -58.95
N GLU A 548 15.71 -29.57 -58.01
CA GLU A 548 15.34 -29.32 -56.63
C GLU A 548 14.30 -28.17 -56.52
N GLU A 549 14.57 -27.04 -57.20
CA GLU A 549 13.64 -25.91 -57.31
C GLU A 549 12.31 -26.28 -58.01
N ALA A 550 12.36 -27.18 -59.00
CA ALA A 550 11.16 -27.64 -59.69
C ALA A 550 10.29 -28.57 -58.81
N LEU A 551 10.90 -29.45 -58.03
CA LEU A 551 10.19 -30.41 -57.17
C LEU A 551 9.45 -29.71 -56.02
N ASP A 552 10.10 -28.73 -55.39
CA ASP A 552 9.55 -27.95 -54.27
C ASP A 552 8.35 -27.07 -54.68
N LYS A 553 8.20 -26.78 -55.98
CA LYS A 553 6.98 -26.15 -56.50
C LYS A 553 5.83 -27.15 -56.60
N THR A 554 6.05 -28.33 -57.18
CA THR A 554 5.00 -29.35 -57.38
C THR A 554 4.49 -29.94 -56.06
N LEU A 555 5.35 -30.04 -55.04
CA LEU A 555 4.96 -30.46 -53.69
C LEU A 555 3.89 -29.55 -53.07
N ARG A 556 4.07 -28.23 -53.15
CA ARG A 556 3.12 -27.23 -52.61
C ARG A 556 1.76 -27.28 -53.31
N GLU A 557 1.73 -27.63 -54.59
CA GLU A 557 0.49 -27.82 -55.35
C GLU A 557 -0.22 -29.13 -54.93
N SER A 558 0.54 -30.19 -54.61
CA SER A 558 0.00 -31.46 -54.10
C SER A 558 -0.59 -31.37 -52.68
N ASP A 559 0.05 -30.63 -51.77
CA ASP A 559 -0.44 -30.48 -50.39
C ASP A 559 -1.85 -29.85 -50.33
N ILE A 560 -2.16 -28.95 -51.26
CA ILE A 560 -3.48 -28.29 -51.36
C ILE A 560 -4.57 -29.29 -51.80
N GLU A 561 -4.25 -30.29 -52.64
CA GLU A 561 -5.17 -31.38 -52.98
C GLU A 561 -5.30 -32.40 -51.86
N ASN A 562 -4.20 -32.77 -51.19
CA ASN A 562 -4.22 -33.67 -50.03
C ASN A 562 -5.12 -33.12 -48.91
N HIS A 563 -5.10 -31.80 -48.67
CA HIS A 563 -5.96 -31.15 -47.67
C HIS A 563 -7.45 -31.15 -48.04
N LYS A 564 -7.81 -31.23 -49.34
CA LYS A 564 -9.20 -31.51 -49.77
C LYS A 564 -9.55 -32.96 -49.52
N LEU A 565 -8.70 -33.90 -49.95
CA LEU A 565 -8.95 -35.34 -49.84
C LEU A 565 -9.20 -35.78 -48.38
N ALA A 566 -8.36 -35.30 -47.45
CA ALA A 566 -8.50 -35.58 -46.02
C ALA A 566 -9.87 -35.16 -45.45
N LYS A 567 -10.47 -34.08 -45.98
CA LYS A 567 -11.75 -33.53 -45.51
C LYS A 567 -12.95 -34.37 -45.93
N ASP A 568 -12.88 -35.04 -47.07
CA ASP A 568 -13.93 -35.96 -47.54
C ASP A 568 -13.70 -37.41 -47.05
N ILE A 569 -12.45 -37.82 -46.79
CA ILE A 569 -12.14 -39.09 -46.10
C ILE A 569 -12.73 -39.10 -44.68
N ASN A 570 -12.62 -38.01 -43.91
CA ASN A 570 -13.21 -37.95 -42.56
C ASN A 570 -14.74 -38.14 -42.58
N LYS A 571 -15.47 -37.53 -43.55
CA LYS A 571 -16.92 -37.77 -43.72
C LYS A 571 -17.27 -39.24 -44.01
N LEU A 572 -16.42 -39.93 -44.77
CA LEU A 572 -16.58 -41.37 -45.04
C LEU A 572 -16.26 -42.22 -43.82
N THR A 573 -15.31 -41.78 -42.98
CA THR A 573 -14.94 -42.45 -41.73
C THR A 573 -16.09 -42.40 -40.70
N ASP A 574 -16.77 -41.26 -40.56
CA ASP A 574 -17.96 -41.13 -39.71
C ASP A 574 -19.08 -42.09 -40.17
N LEU A 575 -19.36 -42.15 -41.48
CA LEU A 575 -20.38 -43.04 -42.06
C LEU A 575 -20.01 -44.53 -41.97
N LEU A 576 -18.72 -44.88 -42.00
CA LEU A 576 -18.24 -46.25 -41.83
C LEU A 576 -18.24 -46.69 -40.36
N SER A 577 -17.84 -45.83 -39.42
CA SER A 577 -17.86 -46.14 -37.98
C SER A 577 -19.26 -46.55 -37.50
N ALA A 578 -20.29 -45.85 -37.96
CA ALA A 578 -21.70 -46.16 -37.70
C ALA A 578 -22.14 -47.54 -38.24
N LYS A 579 -21.52 -48.05 -39.31
CA LYS A 579 -21.73 -49.41 -39.80
C LYS A 579 -20.90 -50.45 -39.04
N THR A 580 -19.63 -50.14 -38.74
CA THR A 580 -18.72 -51.08 -38.07
C THR A 580 -19.20 -51.40 -36.65
N ILE A 581 -19.69 -50.43 -35.88
CA ILE A 581 -20.33 -50.68 -34.57
C ILE A 581 -21.46 -51.71 -34.69
N LYS A 582 -22.29 -51.60 -35.74
CA LYS A 582 -23.44 -52.50 -35.96
C LYS A 582 -23.01 -53.91 -36.40
N ALA A 583 -21.91 -54.04 -37.14
CA ALA A 583 -21.32 -55.34 -37.51
C ALA A 583 -20.60 -56.02 -36.34
N VAL A 584 -19.85 -55.25 -35.55
CA VAL A 584 -19.12 -55.75 -34.36
C VAL A 584 -20.09 -56.23 -33.28
N LEU A 585 -21.20 -55.50 -33.03
CA LEU A 585 -22.27 -55.99 -32.15
C LEU A 585 -22.89 -57.32 -32.62
N SER A 586 -22.93 -57.57 -33.93
CA SER A 586 -23.48 -58.81 -34.49
C SER A 586 -22.50 -60.00 -34.43
N THR A 587 -21.19 -59.75 -34.35
CA THR A 587 -20.15 -60.80 -34.27
C THR A 587 -19.71 -61.10 -32.85
N PHE A 588 -19.77 -60.13 -31.92
CA PHE A 588 -19.66 -60.43 -30.47
C PHE A 588 -20.75 -61.40 -29.99
N GLN A 589 -21.94 -61.38 -30.61
CA GLN A 589 -23.01 -62.34 -30.31
C GLN A 589 -22.73 -63.78 -30.80
N GLU A 590 -21.66 -64.04 -31.55
CA GLU A 590 -21.36 -65.38 -32.06
C GLU A 590 -20.83 -66.33 -30.96
N HIS A 591 -20.12 -65.82 -29.94
CA HIS A 591 -19.14 -66.64 -29.19
C HIS A 591 -19.11 -66.50 -27.64
N LYS A 592 -20.13 -65.92 -26.98
CA LYS A 592 -20.20 -65.79 -25.49
C LYS A 592 -18.96 -65.11 -24.85
N VAL A 593 -18.55 -63.97 -25.41
CA VAL A 593 -17.69 -63.00 -24.70
C VAL A 593 -18.58 -61.86 -24.20
N PHE A 594 -18.15 -61.21 -23.10
CA PHE A 594 -18.81 -60.04 -22.50
C PHE A 594 -18.62 -58.77 -23.34
#